data_AF-A0A2G8JGI3-F1
#
_entry.id   AF-A0A2G8JGI3-F1
#
_cell.length_a   1.000
_cell.length_b   1.000
_cell.length_c   1.000
_cell.angle_alpha   90.00
_cell.angle_beta   90.00
_cell.angle_gamma   90.00
#
_symmetry.space_group_name_H-M   'P 1'
#
loop_
_entity.id
_entity.type
_entity.pdbx_description
1 polymer ?
#
loop_
_entity_poly.entity_id
_entity_poly.type
_entity_poly.pdbx_seq_one_letter_code
_entity_poly.pdbx_strand_id
1 'polypeptide(L)'
;MVAGDEECYEVFKEIFDPVIDERHNGYRTDQLHPTDLDASKIRAGTSTLNTYSPLESGQAGASGDFPSHHIATEPREEWWKVHNDAKNFLVWVNEEDHTRLISMEKGGNMKAVFDRFCQGLNEVESLIKSEGWEYMWNEHLGYILTCPSNLGTGLRAGVHVKLPNLGKDPRFDDILEKLRLQKRGTGGVDTESTNGIFDISNLDRLGQSEVQLVQQVIDGVDLLVKMEKQLEKSRPISSLMPNIFCRNKLMKPEKINIETDLVARLTQPCNVHPQPHIHKSN
;
A
#
# COMPACT_ATOMS: atom_id res chain seq x y z
N MET A 1 -8.39 7.89 -10.35
CA MET A 1 -9.66 8.15 -9.64
C MET A 1 -9.35 8.30 -8.16
N VAL A 2 -10.16 9.10 -7.46
CA VAL A 2 -10.06 9.34 -6.02
C VAL A 2 -11.47 9.40 -5.41
N ALA A 3 -11.60 9.05 -4.14
CA ALA A 3 -12.83 9.20 -3.37
C ALA A 3 -12.85 10.58 -2.68
N GLY A 4 -14.00 11.25 -2.70
CA GLY A 4 -14.21 12.56 -2.07
C GLY A 4 -14.77 12.47 -0.65
N ASP A 5 -15.25 11.29 -0.25
CA ASP A 5 -15.70 10.93 1.09
C ASP A 5 -15.77 9.39 1.22
N GLU A 6 -16.15 8.89 2.39
CA GLU A 6 -16.33 7.45 2.63
C GLU A 6 -17.46 6.86 1.77
N GLU A 7 -18.55 7.60 1.57
CA GLU A 7 -19.74 7.14 0.82
C GLU A 7 -19.44 6.90 -0.65
N CYS A 8 -18.45 7.57 -1.23
CA CYS A 8 -17.99 7.36 -2.61
C CYS A 8 -17.74 5.89 -2.93
N TYR A 9 -17.17 5.12 -1.99
CA TYR A 9 -16.87 3.70 -2.19
C TYR A 9 -18.11 2.81 -2.25
N GLU A 10 -19.26 3.24 -1.70
CA GLU A 10 -20.54 2.53 -1.84
C GLU A 10 -21.36 3.07 -3.01
N VAL A 11 -21.51 4.40 -3.11
CA VAL A 11 -22.34 5.08 -4.13
C VAL A 11 -21.82 4.80 -5.54
N PHE A 12 -20.50 4.77 -5.72
CA PHE A 12 -19.86 4.55 -7.02
C PHE A 12 -19.13 3.20 -7.11
N LYS A 13 -19.57 2.19 -6.33
CA LYS A 13 -18.92 0.88 -6.28
C LYS A 13 -18.84 0.15 -7.62
N GLU A 14 -19.79 0.39 -8.52
CA GLU A 14 -19.74 -0.13 -9.89
C GLU A 14 -18.48 0.34 -10.67
N ILE A 15 -17.88 1.46 -10.24
CA ILE A 15 -16.64 2.01 -10.81
C ILE A 15 -15.44 1.68 -9.91
N PHE A 16 -15.58 1.76 -8.59
CA PHE A 16 -14.48 1.49 -7.65
C PHE A 16 -14.13 0.00 -7.54
N ASP A 17 -15.11 -0.91 -7.46
CA ASP A 17 -14.86 -2.34 -7.22
C ASP A 17 -13.97 -2.97 -8.30
N PRO A 18 -14.19 -2.75 -9.62
CA PRO A 18 -13.30 -3.30 -10.65
C PRO A 18 -11.87 -2.74 -10.55
N VAL A 19 -11.72 -1.47 -10.16
CA VAL A 19 -10.42 -0.83 -9.98
C VAL A 19 -9.70 -1.39 -8.75
N ILE A 20 -10.43 -1.61 -7.65
CA ILE A 20 -9.91 -2.21 -6.42
C ILE A 20 -9.47 -3.66 -6.69
N ASP A 21 -10.30 -4.45 -7.38
CA ASP A 21 -9.98 -5.83 -7.78
C ASP A 21 -8.67 -5.87 -8.59
N GLU A 22 -8.58 -5.10 -9.67
CA GLU A 22 -7.40 -5.07 -10.52
C GLU A 22 -6.16 -4.57 -9.77
N ARG A 23 -6.29 -3.47 -9.02
CA ARG A 23 -5.17 -2.83 -8.32
C ARG A 23 -4.64 -3.68 -7.16
N HIS A 24 -5.50 -4.39 -6.45
CA HIS A 24 -5.17 -5.20 -5.28
C HIS A 24 -5.19 -6.70 -5.57
N ASN A 25 -4.87 -7.06 -6.83
CA ASN A 25 -4.55 -8.42 -7.25
C ASN A 25 -5.68 -9.43 -6.94
N GLY A 26 -6.89 -9.14 -7.42
CA GLY A 26 -8.01 -10.06 -7.24
C GLY A 26 -8.79 -9.82 -5.94
N TYR A 27 -8.70 -8.64 -5.31
CA TYR A 27 -9.41 -8.39 -4.06
C TYR A 27 -10.91 -8.19 -4.32
N ARG A 28 -11.68 -9.26 -4.09
CA ARG A 28 -13.10 -9.33 -4.42
C ARG A 28 -13.96 -8.63 -3.38
N THR A 29 -15.14 -8.20 -3.81
CA THR A 29 -16.16 -7.50 -3.00
C THR A 29 -16.69 -8.31 -1.80
N ASP A 30 -16.47 -9.62 -1.77
CA ASP A 30 -16.87 -10.52 -0.69
C ASP A 30 -15.74 -10.81 0.33
N GLN A 31 -14.54 -10.27 0.11
CA GLN A 31 -13.41 -10.46 1.02
C GLN A 31 -13.42 -9.45 2.17
N LEU A 32 -12.91 -9.86 3.32
CA LEU A 32 -12.73 -8.99 4.48
C LEU A 32 -11.24 -8.66 4.66
N HIS A 33 -10.97 -7.42 5.05
CA HIS A 33 -9.62 -6.93 5.26
C HIS A 33 -9.14 -7.26 6.68
N PRO A 34 -8.03 -7.99 6.84
CA PRO A 34 -7.46 -8.22 8.15
C PRO A 34 -6.59 -7.05 8.62
N THR A 35 -6.80 -6.58 9.84
CA THR A 35 -5.91 -5.63 10.54
C THR A 35 -5.14 -6.35 11.65
N ASP A 36 -3.83 -6.12 11.76
CA ASP A 36 -2.97 -6.68 12.80
C ASP A 36 -1.77 -5.76 13.06
N LEU A 37 -1.88 -4.93 14.10
CA LEU A 37 -0.86 -3.97 14.55
C LEU A 37 0.02 -4.53 15.69
N ASP A 38 0.21 -5.85 15.77
CA ASP A 38 1.06 -6.48 16.78
C ASP A 38 2.47 -6.78 16.25
N ALA A 39 3.40 -5.86 16.50
CA ALA A 39 4.80 -5.99 16.09
C ALA A 39 5.54 -7.17 16.76
N SER A 40 4.99 -7.78 17.82
CA SER A 40 5.58 -8.97 18.43
C SER A 40 5.48 -10.21 17.52
N LYS A 41 4.52 -10.23 16.60
CA LYS A 41 4.31 -11.31 15.61
C LYS A 41 5.29 -11.27 14.45
N ILE A 42 6.03 -10.16 14.28
CA ILE A 42 7.13 -10.10 13.32
C ILE A 42 8.20 -11.10 13.73
N ARG A 43 8.41 -12.11 12.89
CA ARG A 43 9.41 -13.14 13.14
C ARG A 43 10.77 -12.48 13.08
N ALA A 44 11.54 -12.64 14.15
CA ALA A 44 12.96 -12.35 14.15
C ALA A 44 13.65 -13.37 13.23
N GLY A 45 13.53 -13.20 11.92
CA GLY A 45 14.46 -13.80 10.99
C GLY A 45 15.85 -13.31 11.36
N THR A 46 16.84 -14.18 11.27
CA THR A 46 18.28 -13.90 11.37
C THR A 46 18.63 -12.74 10.43
N SER A 47 18.36 -11.52 10.86
CA SER A 47 18.23 -10.40 9.96
C SER A 47 19.63 -10.04 9.50
N THR A 48 19.94 -10.45 8.27
CA THR A 48 21.12 -9.92 7.61
C THR A 48 21.02 -8.40 7.49
N LEU A 49 19.83 -7.82 7.61
CA LEU A 49 19.59 -6.39 7.78
C LEU A 49 20.22 -5.75 9.04
N ASN A 50 20.36 -6.47 10.15
CA ASN A 50 21.09 -5.97 11.33
C ASN A 50 22.61 -6.16 11.20
N THR A 51 23.06 -7.10 10.35
CA THR A 51 24.49 -7.35 10.10
C THR A 51 25.02 -6.69 8.83
N TYR A 52 24.13 -6.20 7.97
CA TYR A 52 24.43 -5.25 6.91
C TYR A 52 24.90 -3.99 7.60
N SER A 53 26.10 -3.55 7.24
CA SER A 53 26.66 -2.36 7.84
C SER A 53 25.67 -1.19 7.65
N PRO A 54 25.57 -0.24 8.59
CA PRO A 54 24.76 0.99 8.41
C PRO A 54 25.09 1.80 7.14
N LEU A 55 26.13 1.40 6.38
CA LEU A 55 26.51 1.95 5.09
C LEU A 55 25.82 1.28 3.87
N GLU A 56 25.15 0.14 4.05
CA GLU A 56 24.59 -0.68 2.97
C GLU A 56 23.04 -0.80 3.03
N SER A 57 22.43 -0.57 4.19
CA SER A 57 20.99 -0.29 4.36
C SER A 57 20.81 1.15 4.86
N GLY A 58 20.38 2.05 3.98
CA GLY A 58 20.38 3.50 4.26
C GLY A 58 19.36 3.90 5.33
N GLN A 59 18.18 3.27 5.35
CA GLN A 59 17.05 3.64 6.19
C GLN A 59 15.94 2.58 6.12
N ALA A 60 15.38 2.18 7.25
CA ALA A 60 14.11 1.44 7.32
C ALA A 60 12.98 2.43 7.66
N GLY A 61 11.81 2.22 7.06
CA GLY A 61 10.64 3.06 7.26
C GLY A 61 9.34 2.28 7.17
N ALA A 62 8.38 2.69 7.99
CA ALA A 62 6.98 2.32 7.89
C ALA A 62 6.17 3.61 7.86
N SER A 63 5.41 3.83 6.81
CA SER A 63 4.50 4.96 6.68
C SER A 63 3.10 4.47 6.39
N GLY A 64 2.10 5.05 7.02
CA GLY A 64 0.69 4.74 6.78
C GLY A 64 -0.12 6.01 6.64
N ASP A 65 -1.09 5.97 5.73
CA ASP A 65 -2.09 7.01 5.57
C ASP A 65 -3.35 6.62 6.34
N PHE A 66 -3.95 7.57 7.07
CA PHE A 66 -5.11 7.34 7.93
C PHE A 66 -6.14 8.47 7.81
N PRO A 67 -7.43 8.13 7.66
CA PRO A 67 -8.51 9.10 7.44
C PRO A 67 -9.19 9.52 8.75
N SER A 68 -9.37 10.82 9.04
CA SER A 68 -10.38 11.29 10.01
C SER A 68 -11.79 11.42 9.40
N HIS A 69 -12.85 11.33 10.22
CA HIS A 69 -14.23 11.66 9.83
C HIS A 69 -14.32 13.12 9.31
N HIS A 70 -14.96 13.31 8.14
CA HIS A 70 -14.97 14.51 7.26
C HIS A 70 -13.72 14.70 6.38
N ILE A 71 -13.90 14.52 5.07
CA ILE A 71 -12.94 15.03 4.08
C ILE A 71 -12.99 16.55 4.10
N ALA A 72 -11.82 17.19 4.21
CA ALA A 72 -11.71 18.63 4.09
C ALA A 72 -12.24 19.05 2.70
N THR A 73 -13.48 19.51 2.65
CA THR A 73 -14.16 19.99 1.44
C THR A 73 -13.70 21.38 1.01
N GLU A 74 -12.77 21.99 1.75
CA GLU A 74 -12.20 23.30 1.44
C GLU A 74 -10.67 23.25 1.34
N PRO A 75 -10.07 23.95 0.36
CA PRO A 75 -8.62 24.04 0.24
C PRO A 75 -8.09 24.83 1.44
N ARG A 76 -7.61 24.14 2.47
CA ARG A 76 -6.77 24.76 3.49
C ARG A 76 -5.35 24.74 2.96
N GLU A 77 -4.78 25.92 2.71
CA GLU A 77 -3.37 26.10 2.34
C GLU A 77 -2.37 25.64 3.43
N GLU A 78 -2.83 24.92 4.46
CA GLU A 78 -2.08 24.56 5.65
C GLU A 78 -1.99 23.03 5.80
N TRP A 79 -0.90 22.47 5.28
CA TRP A 79 -0.43 21.14 5.67
C TRP A 79 0.54 21.29 6.84
N TRP A 80 0.48 20.34 7.78
CA TRP A 80 1.36 20.37 8.95
C TRP A 80 2.28 19.16 8.95
N LYS A 81 3.52 19.36 9.40
CA LYS A 81 4.46 18.29 9.68
C LYS A 81 4.91 18.38 11.13
N VAL A 82 4.50 17.41 11.93
CA VAL A 82 4.89 17.27 13.33
C VAL A 82 5.83 16.08 13.46
N HIS A 83 6.79 16.14 14.36
CA HIS A 83 7.70 15.03 14.64
C HIS A 83 8.10 15.00 16.11
N ASN A 84 8.51 13.84 16.61
CA ASN A 84 9.12 13.73 17.93
C ASN A 84 10.57 14.29 17.93
N ASP A 85 11.15 14.50 19.11
CA ASP A 85 12.51 15.06 19.25
C ASP A 85 13.58 14.24 18.52
N ALA A 86 13.43 12.91 18.53
CA ALA A 86 14.32 11.97 17.86
C ALA A 86 14.20 11.98 16.33
N LYS A 87 13.19 12.66 15.77
CA LYS A 87 12.87 12.70 14.32
C LYS A 87 12.75 11.32 13.69
N ASN A 88 12.26 10.35 14.47
CA ASN A 88 12.07 8.95 14.05
C ASN A 88 10.58 8.53 14.07
N PHE A 89 9.70 9.46 14.44
CA PHE A 89 8.26 9.39 14.27
C PHE A 89 7.72 10.75 13.82
N LEU A 90 6.93 10.79 12.76
CA LEU A 90 6.39 11.99 12.14
C LEU A 90 4.91 11.79 11.82
N VAL A 91 4.16 12.89 11.85
CA VAL A 91 2.76 12.97 11.43
C VAL A 91 2.65 14.11 10.44
N TRP A 92 2.23 13.83 9.20
CA TRP A 92 1.81 14.86 8.26
C TRP A 92 0.29 14.97 8.34
N VAL A 93 -0.22 16.19 8.26
CA VAL A 93 -1.66 16.47 8.40
C VAL A 93 -2.13 17.24 7.17
N ASN A 94 -3.25 16.82 6.59
CA ASN A 94 -3.90 17.42 5.42
C ASN A 94 -2.99 17.51 4.19
N GLU A 95 -2.33 16.40 3.83
CA GLU A 95 -1.60 16.29 2.56
C GLU A 95 -2.48 15.56 1.51
N GLU A 96 -2.15 14.33 1.08
CA GLU A 96 -3.02 13.52 0.21
C GLU A 96 -4.22 12.94 1.00
N ASP A 97 -3.96 12.55 2.25
CA ASP A 97 -4.92 12.02 3.21
C ASP A 97 -4.88 12.88 4.49
N HIS A 98 -5.87 12.70 5.38
CA HIS A 98 -5.98 13.49 6.61
C HIS A 98 -4.74 13.42 7.48
N THR A 99 -4.20 12.21 7.66
CA THR A 99 -2.97 12.02 8.40
C THR A 99 -2.08 11.00 7.72
N ARG A 100 -0.77 11.28 7.65
CA ARG A 100 0.26 10.31 7.27
C ARG A 100 1.21 10.13 8.44
N LEU A 101 1.14 8.96 9.08
CA LEU A 101 2.05 8.58 10.16
C LEU A 101 3.29 7.92 9.56
N ILE A 102 4.47 8.30 10.04
CA ILE A 102 5.75 7.81 9.52
C ILE A 102 6.64 7.45 10.70
N SER A 103 7.05 6.20 10.79
CA SER A 103 8.13 5.73 11.65
C SER A 103 9.33 5.38 10.79
N MET A 104 10.52 5.89 11.13
CA MET A 104 11.72 5.64 10.34
C MET A 104 12.97 5.69 11.20
N GLU A 105 13.99 4.91 10.86
CA GLU A 105 15.32 5.01 11.49
C GLU A 105 16.43 4.52 10.54
N LYS A 106 17.67 4.90 10.86
CA LYS A 106 18.83 4.38 10.12
C LYS A 106 19.07 2.91 10.45
N GLY A 107 19.58 2.16 9.48
CA GLY A 107 19.80 0.72 9.61
C GLY A 107 18.56 -0.11 9.27
N GLY A 108 18.63 -1.41 9.54
CA GLY A 108 17.66 -2.41 9.06
C GLY A 108 16.70 -2.97 10.11
N ASN A 109 16.54 -2.31 11.27
CA ASN A 109 15.70 -2.83 12.36
C ASN A 109 14.20 -2.55 12.13
N MET A 110 13.64 -3.21 11.11
CA MET A 110 12.24 -3.06 10.71
C MET A 110 11.26 -3.36 11.86
N LYS A 111 11.59 -4.29 12.76
CA LYS A 111 10.74 -4.61 13.91
C LYS A 111 10.60 -3.44 14.87
N ALA A 112 11.70 -2.73 15.19
CA ALA A 112 11.64 -1.56 16.05
C ALA A 112 10.91 -0.38 15.37
N VAL A 113 11.13 -0.20 14.06
CA VAL A 113 10.40 0.79 13.26
C VAL A 113 8.89 0.51 13.30
N PHE A 114 8.50 -0.73 13.07
CA PHE A 114 7.10 -1.13 13.04
C PHE A 114 6.45 -1.11 14.43
N ASP A 115 7.16 -1.53 15.48
CA ASP A 115 6.68 -1.41 16.86
C ASP A 115 6.37 0.03 17.25
N ARG A 116 7.28 0.97 16.93
CA ARG A 116 7.05 2.40 17.13
C ARG A 116 5.91 2.93 16.26
N PHE A 117 5.76 2.44 15.04
CA PHE A 117 4.65 2.79 14.16
C PHE A 117 3.30 2.39 14.77
N CYS A 118 3.17 1.14 15.22
CA CYS A 118 1.94 0.63 15.85
C CYS A 118 1.60 1.40 17.14
N GLN A 119 2.60 1.64 18.00
CA GLN A 119 2.39 2.42 19.23
C GLN A 119 1.92 3.84 18.91
N GLY A 120 2.57 4.51 17.94
CA GLY A 120 2.19 5.86 17.53
C GLY A 120 0.80 5.92 16.90
N LEU A 121 0.45 4.95 16.06
CA LEU A 121 -0.90 4.87 15.46
C LEU A 121 -1.98 4.68 16.51
N ASN A 122 -1.79 3.73 17.43
CA ASN A 122 -2.75 3.48 18.51
C ASN A 122 -2.92 4.70 19.43
N GLU A 123 -1.84 5.42 19.73
CA GLU A 123 -1.90 6.63 20.55
C GLU A 123 -2.66 7.75 19.84
N VAL A 124 -2.36 8.00 18.56
CA VAL A 124 -3.07 9.01 17.76
C VAL A 124 -4.55 8.66 17.65
N GLU A 125 -4.89 7.40 17.37
CA GLU A 125 -6.27 6.94 17.31
C GLU A 125 -6.99 7.10 18.65
N SER A 126 -6.33 6.78 19.76
CA SER A 126 -6.88 6.96 21.10
C SER A 126 -7.18 8.43 21.42
N LEU A 127 -6.30 9.34 21.00
CA LEU A 127 -6.51 10.79 21.16
C LEU A 127 -7.68 11.29 20.31
N ILE A 128 -7.76 10.87 19.05
CA ILE A 128 -8.89 11.19 18.15
C ILE A 128 -10.22 10.71 18.76
N LYS A 129 -10.24 9.48 19.29
CA LYS A 129 -11.40 8.90 19.98
C LYS A 129 -11.78 9.66 21.24
N SER A 130 -10.80 10.15 22.01
CA SER A 130 -11.07 10.93 23.23
C SER A 130 -11.76 12.27 22.96
N GLU A 131 -11.61 12.81 21.73
CA GLU A 131 -12.27 14.01 21.25
C GLU A 131 -13.61 13.73 20.52
N GLY A 132 -14.07 12.48 20.52
CA GLY A 132 -15.35 12.07 19.92
C GLY A 132 -15.29 11.80 18.41
N TRP A 133 -14.10 11.62 17.85
CA TRP A 133 -13.89 11.30 16.43
C TRP A 133 -13.37 9.88 16.25
N GLU A 134 -13.47 9.33 15.04
CA GLU A 134 -12.89 8.03 14.71
C GLU A 134 -12.32 8.03 13.28
N TYR A 135 -11.50 7.02 12.99
CA TYR A 135 -11.02 6.79 11.63
C TYR A 135 -12.13 6.21 10.76
N MET A 136 -12.18 6.61 9.48
CA MET A 136 -13.04 5.96 8.49
C MET A 136 -12.52 4.53 8.24
N TRP A 137 -13.33 3.53 8.55
CA TRP A 137 -12.94 2.12 8.49
C TRP A 137 -14.16 1.21 8.28
N ASN A 138 -14.02 0.16 7.47
CA ASN A 138 -15.00 -0.91 7.41
C ASN A 138 -14.36 -2.29 7.20
N GLU A 139 -15.13 -3.36 7.43
CA GLU A 139 -14.64 -4.74 7.38
C GLU A 139 -14.14 -5.16 5.99
N HIS A 140 -14.66 -4.57 4.91
CA HIS A 140 -14.32 -4.93 3.54
C HIS A 140 -13.03 -4.23 3.08
N LEU A 141 -12.93 -2.92 3.29
CA LEU A 141 -11.88 -2.06 2.74
C LEU A 141 -10.82 -1.66 3.74
N GLY A 142 -10.96 -1.98 5.03
CA GLY A 142 -10.05 -1.51 6.08
C GLY A 142 -10.15 0.02 6.23
N TYR A 143 -9.01 0.69 6.43
CA TYR A 143 -8.96 2.15 6.48
C TYR A 143 -9.28 2.76 5.11
N ILE A 144 -10.20 3.73 5.09
CA ILE A 144 -10.73 4.35 3.88
C ILE A 144 -9.92 5.58 3.49
N LEU A 145 -9.28 5.58 2.33
CA LEU A 145 -8.37 6.65 1.93
C LEU A 145 -8.76 7.26 0.59
N THR A 146 -8.23 8.45 0.32
CA THR A 146 -8.53 9.23 -0.89
C THR A 146 -8.26 8.41 -2.16
N CYS A 147 -7.10 7.74 -2.21
CA CYS A 147 -6.71 6.93 -3.35
C CYS A 147 -7.04 5.44 -3.12
N PRO A 148 -7.75 4.75 -4.05
CA PRO A 148 -8.04 3.33 -3.92
C PRO A 148 -6.79 2.45 -3.73
N SER A 149 -5.62 2.88 -4.18
CA SER A 149 -4.37 2.14 -3.99
C SER A 149 -3.86 2.12 -2.55
N ASN A 150 -4.35 3.01 -1.69
CA ASN A 150 -3.94 3.10 -0.30
C ASN A 150 -4.87 2.35 0.66
N LEU A 151 -6.07 1.93 0.23
CA LEU A 151 -7.03 1.16 1.04
C LEU A 151 -6.43 -0.04 1.79
N GLY A 152 -7.14 -0.48 2.82
CA GLY A 152 -6.77 -1.60 3.66
C GLY A 152 -5.95 -1.14 4.84
N THR A 153 -4.67 -1.47 4.81
CA THR A 153 -3.72 -1.11 5.88
C THR A 153 -3.28 0.34 5.84
N GLY A 154 -3.45 1.03 4.70
CA GLY A 154 -2.78 2.31 4.49
C GLY A 154 -1.25 2.20 4.46
N LEU A 155 -0.65 1.02 4.60
CA LEU A 155 0.76 0.84 4.98
C LEU A 155 1.71 0.69 3.78
N ARG A 156 2.78 1.47 3.83
CA ARG A 156 4.00 1.30 3.04
C ARG A 156 5.17 1.09 4.00
N ALA A 157 5.59 -0.16 4.13
CA ALA A 157 6.83 -0.55 4.76
C ALA A 157 7.93 -0.69 3.71
N GLY A 158 9.11 -0.13 3.96
CA GLY A 158 10.20 -0.18 3.00
C GLY A 158 11.58 0.10 3.57
N VAL A 159 12.59 -0.23 2.78
CA VAL A 159 13.99 -0.02 3.12
C VAL A 159 14.75 0.57 1.96
N HIS A 160 15.68 1.48 2.26
CA HIS A 160 16.74 1.83 1.34
C HIS A 160 17.83 0.76 1.41
N VAL A 161 18.04 0.02 0.32
CA VAL A 161 19.03 -1.07 0.23
C VAL A 161 19.91 -0.90 -0.99
N LYS A 162 21.22 -1.14 -0.81
CA LYS A 162 22.22 -1.06 -1.87
C LYS A 162 22.32 -2.40 -2.61
N LEU A 163 21.91 -2.42 -3.87
CA LEU A 163 21.86 -3.58 -4.77
C LEU A 163 22.50 -3.28 -6.14
N PRO A 164 23.79 -2.90 -6.21
CA PRO A 164 24.43 -2.42 -7.43
C PRO A 164 24.61 -3.50 -8.51
N ASN A 165 24.67 -4.78 -8.14
CA ASN A 165 24.76 -5.88 -9.09
C ASN A 165 23.37 -6.39 -9.48
N LEU A 166 22.51 -6.67 -8.50
CA LEU A 166 21.14 -7.13 -8.75
C LEU A 166 20.32 -6.07 -9.47
N GLY A 167 20.55 -4.79 -9.19
CA GLY A 167 19.95 -3.65 -9.89
C GLY A 167 20.22 -3.60 -11.40
N LYS A 168 21.26 -4.29 -11.87
CA LYS A 168 21.62 -4.42 -13.30
C LYS A 168 21.19 -5.77 -13.90
N ASP A 169 20.70 -6.69 -13.08
CA ASP A 169 20.28 -8.02 -13.53
C ASP A 169 18.92 -7.90 -14.25
N PRO A 170 18.76 -8.44 -15.47
CA PRO A 170 17.51 -8.33 -16.22
C PRO A 170 16.32 -9.02 -15.55
N ARG A 171 16.57 -9.87 -14.53
CA ARG A 171 15.52 -10.55 -13.75
C ARG A 171 15.02 -9.73 -12.57
N PHE A 172 15.60 -8.56 -12.26
CA PHE A 172 15.28 -7.85 -11.02
C PHE A 172 13.79 -7.47 -10.92
N ASP A 173 13.18 -7.00 -12.01
CA ASP A 173 11.76 -6.63 -12.00
C ASP A 173 10.85 -7.86 -11.83
N ASP A 174 11.17 -8.98 -12.49
CA ASP A 174 10.44 -10.26 -12.30
C ASP A 174 10.58 -10.80 -10.87
N ILE A 175 11.75 -10.64 -10.24
CA ILE A 175 11.96 -11.00 -8.84
C ILE A 175 11.07 -10.15 -7.93
N LEU A 176 11.03 -8.82 -8.13
CA LEU A 176 10.20 -7.91 -7.33
C LEU A 176 8.70 -8.20 -7.51
N GLU A 177 8.25 -8.44 -8.74
CA GLU A 177 6.86 -8.81 -9.04
C GLU A 177 6.45 -10.09 -8.29
N LYS A 178 7.30 -11.12 -8.32
CA LYS A 178 7.09 -12.39 -7.61
C LYS A 178 7.10 -12.25 -6.09
N LEU A 179 7.88 -11.31 -5.56
CA LEU A 179 7.92 -11.00 -4.12
C LEU A 179 6.82 -10.03 -3.68
N ARG A 180 5.99 -9.53 -4.62
CA ARG A 180 5.01 -8.47 -4.36
C ARG A 180 5.65 -7.23 -3.73
N LEU A 181 6.86 -6.90 -4.18
CA LEU A 181 7.61 -5.71 -3.82
C LEU A 181 7.69 -4.74 -5.01
N GLN A 182 7.95 -3.48 -4.71
CA GLN A 182 8.20 -2.43 -5.70
C GLN A 182 9.50 -1.70 -5.36
N LYS A 183 10.16 -1.13 -6.37
CA LYS A 183 11.33 -0.28 -6.22
C LYS A 183 11.00 1.17 -6.61
N ARG A 184 11.54 2.13 -5.87
CA ARG A 184 11.58 3.56 -6.20
C ARG A 184 13.02 4.08 -6.08
N GLY A 185 13.32 5.23 -6.68
CA GLY A 185 14.56 5.95 -6.38
C GLY A 185 14.54 6.56 -4.99
N THR A 186 15.68 7.09 -4.57
CA THR A 186 15.91 7.54 -3.18
C THR A 186 15.20 8.84 -2.80
N GLY A 187 14.57 9.53 -3.75
CA GLY A 187 13.85 10.79 -3.53
C GLY A 187 12.34 10.73 -3.77
N GLY A 188 11.75 9.55 -3.98
CA GLY A 188 10.31 9.38 -4.19
C GLY A 188 9.94 8.60 -5.45
N VAL A 189 8.64 8.60 -5.78
CA VAL A 189 8.00 7.79 -6.84
C VAL A 189 8.69 7.92 -8.20
N ASP A 190 9.20 9.11 -8.53
CA ASP A 190 9.71 9.44 -9.86
C ASP A 190 11.22 9.75 -9.90
N THR A 191 11.99 9.30 -8.89
CA THR A 191 13.43 9.58 -8.83
C THR A 191 14.27 8.41 -9.35
N GLU A 192 15.40 8.71 -9.99
CA GLU A 192 16.37 7.68 -10.40
C GLU A 192 17.09 7.08 -9.19
N SER A 193 17.42 5.80 -9.25
CA SER A 193 18.30 5.15 -8.27
C SER A 193 19.70 5.76 -8.36
N THR A 194 20.15 6.41 -7.30
CA THR A 194 21.54 6.89 -7.23
C THR A 194 22.44 5.78 -6.69
N ASN A 195 23.55 5.49 -7.38
CA ASN A 195 24.61 4.58 -6.92
C ASN A 195 24.16 3.14 -6.55
N GLY A 196 23.12 2.62 -7.21
CA GLY A 196 22.59 1.28 -6.95
C GLY A 196 21.85 1.15 -5.62
N ILE A 197 21.37 2.26 -5.04
CA ILE A 197 20.49 2.25 -3.87
C ILE A 197 19.04 2.33 -4.36
N PHE A 198 18.21 1.44 -3.83
CA PHE A 198 16.79 1.34 -4.15
C PHE A 198 15.96 1.47 -2.89
N ASP A 199 14.84 2.18 -2.97
CA ASP A 199 13.77 2.12 -1.97
C ASP A 199 12.85 0.95 -2.31
N ILE A 200 12.98 -0.14 -1.55
CA ILE A 200 12.21 -1.38 -1.72
C ILE A 200 11.09 -1.43 -0.70
N SER A 201 9.85 -1.52 -1.17
CA SER A 201 8.66 -1.55 -0.30
C SER A 201 7.61 -2.56 -0.76
N ASN A 202 6.64 -2.89 0.10
CA ASN A 202 5.46 -3.67 -0.30
C ASN A 202 4.68 -2.98 -1.43
N LEU A 203 4.13 -3.79 -2.34
CA LEU A 203 3.24 -3.34 -3.42
C LEU A 203 1.76 -3.35 -3.00
N ASP A 204 1.40 -4.34 -2.19
CA ASP A 204 0.03 -4.58 -1.70
C ASP A 204 -0.27 -3.76 -0.45
N ARG A 205 -1.53 -3.33 -0.30
CA ARG A 205 -2.04 -2.69 0.94
C ARG A 205 -3.36 -3.26 1.45
N LEU A 206 -4.13 -3.90 0.56
CA LEU A 206 -5.42 -4.52 0.85
C LEU A 206 -5.33 -6.05 0.80
N GLY A 207 -6.18 -6.73 1.57
CA GLY A 207 -6.22 -8.20 1.68
C GLY A 207 -5.07 -8.89 2.45
N GLN A 208 -4.15 -8.12 3.04
CA GLN A 208 -3.12 -8.60 3.98
C GLN A 208 -3.00 -7.63 5.15
N SER A 209 -2.69 -8.13 6.34
CA SER A 209 -2.50 -7.27 7.52
C SER A 209 -1.15 -6.57 7.52
N GLU A 210 -1.00 -5.56 8.36
CA GLU A 210 0.21 -4.78 8.54
C GLU A 210 1.40 -5.67 8.89
N VAL A 211 1.24 -6.58 9.86
CA VAL A 211 2.25 -7.60 10.20
C VAL A 211 2.64 -8.46 9.00
N GLN A 212 1.69 -8.88 8.18
CA GLN A 212 1.97 -9.70 6.98
C GLN A 212 2.78 -8.91 5.95
N LEU A 213 2.39 -7.66 5.68
CA LEU A 213 3.09 -6.79 4.73
C LEU A 213 4.53 -6.48 5.19
N VAL A 214 4.72 -6.17 6.47
CA VAL A 214 6.06 -5.93 7.04
C VAL A 214 6.92 -7.19 6.97
N GLN A 215 6.37 -8.36 7.32
CA GLN A 215 7.09 -9.62 7.20
C GLN A 215 7.48 -9.93 5.75
N GLN A 216 6.60 -9.66 4.79
CA GLN A 216 6.87 -9.82 3.36
C GLN A 216 8.05 -8.94 2.91
N VAL A 217 8.10 -7.68 3.37
CA VAL A 217 9.23 -6.79 3.10
C VAL A 217 10.53 -7.32 3.70
N ILE A 218 10.51 -7.76 4.96
CA ILE A 218 11.68 -8.34 5.64
C ILE A 218 12.20 -9.56 4.85
N ASP A 219 11.33 -10.53 4.57
CA ASP A 219 11.70 -11.78 3.91
C ASP A 219 12.20 -11.54 2.48
N GLY A 220 11.53 -10.66 1.74
CA GLY A 220 11.90 -10.31 0.38
C GLY A 220 13.23 -9.57 0.31
N VAL A 221 13.47 -8.59 1.19
CA VAL A 221 14.74 -7.86 1.23
C VAL A 221 15.90 -8.78 1.62
N ASP A 222 15.71 -9.67 2.60
CA ASP A 222 16.73 -10.66 2.95
C ASP A 222 17.09 -11.58 1.76
N LEU A 223 16.13 -11.90 0.90
CA LEU A 223 16.39 -12.63 -0.35
C LEU A 223 17.18 -11.79 -1.36
N LEU A 224 16.77 -10.53 -1.60
CA LEU A 224 17.47 -9.61 -2.51
C LEU A 224 18.93 -9.42 -2.09
N VAL A 225 19.16 -9.27 -0.78
CA VAL A 225 20.49 -9.20 -0.18
C VAL A 225 21.31 -10.48 -0.41
N LYS A 226 20.70 -11.67 -0.25
CA LYS A 226 21.38 -12.94 -0.55
C LYS A 226 21.76 -13.05 -2.03
N MET A 227 20.89 -12.58 -2.92
CA MET A 227 21.15 -12.54 -4.36
C MET A 227 22.30 -11.60 -4.69
N GLU A 228 22.30 -10.37 -4.15
CA GLU A 228 23.38 -9.39 -4.32
C GLU A 228 24.73 -9.99 -3.92
N LYS A 229 24.81 -10.63 -2.74
CA LYS A 229 26.03 -11.30 -2.25
C LYS A 229 26.52 -12.45 -3.13
N GLN A 230 25.63 -13.13 -3.86
CA GLN A 230 26.03 -14.14 -4.84
C GLN A 230 26.62 -13.47 -6.09
N LEU A 231 25.96 -12.42 -6.59
CA LEU A 231 26.39 -11.68 -7.77
C LEU A 231 27.75 -10.98 -7.53
N GLU A 232 27.98 -10.42 -6.34
CA GLU A 232 29.28 -9.88 -5.93
C GLU A 232 30.42 -10.91 -6.05
N LYS A 233 30.11 -12.19 -5.82
CA LYS A 233 31.04 -13.32 -5.95
C LYS A 233 31.00 -13.97 -7.33
N SER A 234 30.34 -13.34 -8.31
CA SER A 234 30.12 -13.87 -9.66
C SER A 234 29.45 -15.25 -9.67
N ARG A 235 28.58 -15.52 -8.70
CA ARG A 235 27.82 -16.78 -8.59
C ARG A 235 26.40 -16.60 -9.12
N PRO A 236 25.81 -17.64 -9.75
CA PRO A 236 24.45 -17.55 -10.26
C PRO A 236 23.41 -17.46 -9.14
N ILE A 237 22.35 -16.71 -9.38
CA ILE A 237 21.18 -16.58 -8.48
C ILE A 237 19.98 -17.44 -8.91
N SER A 238 20.14 -18.32 -9.90
CA SER A 238 19.06 -19.16 -10.43
C SER A 238 18.38 -20.04 -9.37
N SER A 239 19.16 -20.53 -8.40
CA SER A 239 18.65 -21.32 -7.27
C SER A 239 17.94 -20.50 -6.19
N LEU A 240 18.03 -19.16 -6.26
CA LEU A 240 17.40 -18.23 -5.33
C LEU A 240 16.12 -17.61 -5.90
N MET A 241 15.77 -17.88 -7.16
CA MET A 241 14.60 -17.29 -7.79
C MET A 241 13.34 -17.60 -6.97
N PRO A 242 12.55 -16.58 -6.57
CA PRO A 242 11.32 -16.82 -5.85
C PRO A 242 10.36 -17.60 -6.75
N ASN A 243 9.63 -18.54 -6.15
CA ASN A 243 8.47 -19.12 -6.81
C ASN A 243 7.40 -18.03 -6.94
N ILE A 244 6.48 -18.20 -7.89
CA ILE A 244 5.32 -17.31 -8.03
C ILE A 244 4.60 -17.30 -6.68
N PHE A 245 4.45 -16.11 -6.08
CA PHE A 245 3.57 -15.92 -4.93
C PHE A 245 2.12 -16.13 -5.42
N CYS A 246 1.66 -17.37 -5.36
CA CYS A 246 0.31 -17.75 -5.73
C CYS A 246 -0.58 -17.65 -4.49
N ARG A 247 -1.36 -16.57 -4.38
CA ARG A 247 -2.75 -16.74 -3.92
C ARG A 247 -3.56 -17.07 -5.17
N ASN A 248 -4.15 -18.26 -5.20
CA ASN A 248 -5.05 -18.81 -6.22
C ASN A 248 -5.37 -17.86 -7.39
N LYS A 249 -4.50 -17.82 -8.40
CA LYS A 249 -4.79 -17.15 -9.66
C LYS A 249 -5.68 -18.09 -10.47
N LEU A 250 -7.00 -18.00 -10.29
CA LEU A 250 -7.90 -18.40 -11.37
C LEU A 250 -7.63 -17.47 -12.56
N MET A 251 -7.65 -18.05 -13.76
CA MET A 251 -7.25 -17.35 -15.00
C MET A 251 -7.92 -15.98 -15.12
N LYS A 252 -7.13 -14.98 -15.53
CA LYS A 252 -7.62 -13.62 -15.81
C LYS A 252 -8.78 -13.67 -16.81
N PRO A 253 -9.94 -13.04 -16.55
CA PRO A 253 -10.85 -12.69 -17.62
C PRO A 253 -10.17 -11.67 -18.55
N GLU A 254 -10.56 -11.65 -19.83
CA GLU A 254 -10.09 -10.68 -20.81
C GLU A 254 -10.24 -9.24 -20.30
N LYS A 255 -9.27 -8.38 -20.67
CA LYS A 255 -9.26 -6.95 -20.31
C LYS A 255 -10.58 -6.30 -20.72
N ILE A 256 -11.37 -5.88 -19.75
CA ILE A 256 -12.52 -4.99 -19.96
C ILE A 256 -11.96 -3.60 -20.23
N ASN A 257 -12.19 -3.08 -21.43
CA ASN A 257 -11.77 -1.73 -21.78
C ASN A 257 -12.82 -0.72 -21.27
N ILE A 258 -12.60 -0.26 -20.03
CA ILE A 258 -13.52 0.57 -19.25
C ILE A 258 -13.94 1.82 -20.03
N GLU A 259 -13.03 2.43 -20.79
CA GLU A 259 -13.31 3.67 -21.54
C GLU A 259 -14.34 3.45 -22.65
N THR A 260 -14.28 2.32 -23.37
CA THR A 260 -15.24 1.98 -24.42
C THR A 260 -16.57 1.46 -23.85
N ASP A 261 -16.56 0.73 -22.75
CA ASP A 261 -17.78 0.14 -22.18
C ASP A 261 -18.61 1.15 -21.39
N LEU A 262 -17.98 2.13 -20.71
CA LEU A 262 -18.70 3.22 -20.04
C LEU A 262 -19.38 4.12 -21.07
N VAL A 263 -18.66 4.48 -22.14
CA VAL A 263 -19.22 5.29 -23.24
C VAL A 263 -20.38 4.55 -23.91
N ALA A 264 -20.26 3.25 -24.14
CA ALA A 264 -21.34 2.44 -24.71
C ALA A 264 -22.58 2.37 -23.80
N ARG A 265 -22.42 2.31 -22.47
CA ARG A 265 -23.55 2.25 -21.52
C ARG A 265 -24.21 3.61 -21.29
N LEU A 266 -23.43 4.70 -21.29
CA LEU A 266 -23.92 6.07 -21.11
C LEU A 266 -24.52 6.68 -22.38
N THR A 267 -24.31 6.06 -23.55
CA THR A 267 -24.87 6.52 -24.83
C THR A 267 -26.06 5.69 -25.33
N GLN A 268 -26.51 4.68 -24.58
CA GLN A 268 -27.75 3.96 -24.94
C GLN A 268 -28.96 4.90 -24.79
N PRO A 269 -29.78 5.09 -25.84
CA PRO A 269 -30.99 5.90 -25.73
C PRO A 269 -31.97 5.26 -24.75
N CYS A 270 -32.41 6.03 -23.76
CA CYS A 270 -33.48 5.64 -22.85
C CYS A 270 -34.73 5.21 -23.65
N ASN A 271 -35.04 3.92 -23.67
CA ASN A 271 -36.36 3.45 -24.10
C ASN A 271 -37.38 3.85 -23.05
N VAL A 272 -37.98 5.02 -23.24
CA VAL A 272 -39.15 5.44 -22.48
C VAL A 272 -40.33 4.58 -22.94
N HIS A 273 -40.71 3.59 -22.13
CA HIS A 273 -41.96 2.86 -22.37
C HIS A 273 -43.15 3.79 -22.15
N PRO A 274 -44.05 3.97 -23.14
CA PRO A 274 -45.26 4.75 -22.91
C PRO A 274 -46.20 3.99 -21.96
N GLN A 275 -46.64 4.66 -20.89
CA GLN A 275 -47.70 4.14 -20.03
C GLN A 275 -49.04 4.08 -20.80
N PRO A 276 -49.86 3.05 -20.60
CA PRO A 276 -51.15 2.96 -21.28
C PRO A 276 -52.15 3.98 -20.70
N HIS A 277 -52.75 4.76 -21.60
CA HIS A 277 -53.80 5.73 -21.29
C HIS A 277 -55.07 5.07 -20.75
N ILE A 278 -55.63 5.71 -19.73
CA ILE A 278 -56.91 5.42 -19.08
C ILE A 278 -58.07 5.63 -20.08
N HIS A 279 -58.93 4.63 -20.25
CA HIS A 279 -60.27 4.82 -20.81
C HIS A 279 -61.31 4.84 -19.69
N LYS A 280 -61.93 6.00 -19.48
CA LYS A 280 -63.20 6.15 -18.77
C LYS A 280 -64.33 5.93 -19.77
N SER A 281 -65.18 4.94 -19.54
CA SER A 281 -66.47 4.81 -20.20
C SER A 281 -67.53 5.60 -19.41
N ASN A 282 -68.33 6.39 -20.13
CA ASN A 282 -69.58 7.00 -19.66
C ASN A 282 -70.65 5.94 -19.37
#